data_AF-A0A0W8FMX7-F1
#
_entry.id   AF-A0A0W8FMX7-F1
#
_cell.length_a   1.000
_cell.length_b   1.000
_cell.length_c   1.000
_cell.angle_alpha   90.00
_cell.angle_beta   90.00
_cell.angle_gamma   90.00
#
_symmetry.space_group_name_H-M   'P 1'
#
loop_
_entity.id
_entity.type
_entity.pdbx_description
1 polymer ?
#
loop_
_entity_poly.entity_id
_entity_poly.type
_entity_poly.pdbx_seq_one_letter_code
_entity_poly.pdbx_strand_id
1 'polypeptide(L)'
;MFDLDYSLAADFELMVRFLEKFQVKSIYIPQIFVKMRSGGASNRSLLNIIRQNFEIYQAIKKNNQRFDFFVFVFSKLISRLRQYFSKPSVSA
;
A
#
# COMPACT_ATOMS: atom_id res chain seq x y z
N MET A 1 -6.32 7.18 15.62
CA MET A 1 -5.59 8.38 15.14
C MET A 1 -4.51 7.94 14.15
N PHE A 2 -4.19 8.76 13.14
CA PHE A 2 -3.09 8.48 12.22
C PHE A 2 -1.74 8.62 12.92
N ASP A 3 -0.76 7.84 12.47
CA ASP A 3 0.61 7.97 12.91
C ASP A 3 1.34 9.00 12.04
N LEU A 4 1.69 10.13 12.65
CA LEU A 4 2.25 11.30 11.97
C LEU A 4 3.76 11.16 11.71
N ASP A 5 4.39 10.10 12.22
CA ASP A 5 5.80 9.79 11.91
C ASP A 5 5.97 9.40 10.43
N TYR A 6 4.88 9.01 9.74
CA TYR A 6 4.88 8.65 8.32
C TYR A 6 4.38 9.82 7.46
N SER A 7 5.26 10.40 6.66
CA SER A 7 4.91 11.53 5.79
C SER A 7 4.15 11.12 4.52
N LEU A 8 4.35 9.89 4.03
CA LEU A 8 3.79 9.38 2.77
C LEU A 8 3.01 8.07 2.92
N ALA A 9 3.02 7.45 4.10
CA ALA A 9 2.41 6.13 4.35
C ALA A 9 1.55 6.06 5.63
N ALA A 10 1.10 7.18 6.19
CA ALA A 10 0.28 7.19 7.40
C ALA A 10 -1.08 6.48 7.22
N ASP A 11 -1.69 6.63 6.05
CA ASP A 11 -2.92 5.93 5.65
C ASP A 11 -2.69 4.42 5.53
N PHE A 12 -1.54 4.04 4.98
CA PHE A 12 -1.14 2.66 4.85
C PHE A 12 -0.87 2.00 6.22
N GLU A 13 -0.17 2.68 7.14
CA GLU A 13 0.02 2.17 8.51
C GLU A 13 -1.31 1.89 9.19
N LEU A 14 -2.27 2.82 9.06
CA LEU A 14 -3.60 2.65 9.61
C LEU A 14 -4.29 1.41 9.04
N MET A 15 -4.18 1.18 7.72
CA MET A 15 -4.74 -0.02 7.07
C MET A 15 -4.10 -1.30 7.62
N VAL A 16 -2.76 -1.37 7.71
CA VAL A 16 -2.06 -2.53 8.29
C VAL A 16 -2.54 -2.77 9.71
N ARG A 17 -2.67 -1.71 10.50
CA ARG A 17 -3.13 -1.82 11.88
C ARG A 17 -4.54 -2.41 11.98
N PHE A 18 -5.47 -1.96 11.15
CA PHE A 18 -6.85 -2.49 11.17
C PHE A 18 -6.96 -3.90 10.60
N LEU A 19 -6.34 -4.15 9.45
CA LEU A 19 -6.52 -5.40 8.72
C LEU A 19 -5.61 -6.52 9.25
N GLU A 20 -4.35 -6.23 9.56
CA GLU A 20 -3.37 -7.25 9.97
C GLU A 20 -3.23 -7.35 11.49
N LYS A 21 -3.13 -6.23 12.20
CA LYS A 21 -2.94 -6.27 13.66
C LYS A 21 -4.25 -6.56 14.41
N PHE A 22 -5.34 -5.89 14.04
CA PHE A 22 -6.64 -6.06 14.69
C PHE A 22 -7.58 -7.04 13.98
N GLN A 23 -7.20 -7.52 12.79
CA GLN A 23 -7.97 -8.55 12.06
C GLN A 23 -9.45 -8.17 11.88
N VAL A 24 -9.72 -6.90 11.58
CA VAL A 24 -11.07 -6.42 11.32
C VAL A 24 -11.66 -7.17 10.12
N LYS A 25 -12.89 -7.67 10.26
CA LYS A 25 -13.59 -8.39 9.19
C LYS A 25 -13.68 -7.50 7.95
N SER A 26 -13.16 -7.99 6.83
CA SER A 26 -13.13 -7.29 5.57
C SER A 26 -13.38 -8.26 4.41
N ILE A 27 -13.88 -7.75 3.29
CA ILE A 27 -14.08 -8.51 2.05
C ILE A 27 -13.56 -7.68 0.88
N TYR A 28 -12.94 -8.35 -0.08
CA TYR A 28 -12.48 -7.72 -1.32
C TYR A 28 -13.62 -7.67 -2.34
N ILE A 29 -13.90 -6.49 -2.88
CA ILE A 29 -14.88 -6.28 -3.94
C ILE A 29 -14.12 -6.07 -5.27
N PRO A 30 -14.23 -6.98 -6.26
CA PRO A 30 -13.46 -6.91 -7.50
C PRO A 30 -14.05 -5.89 -8.50
N GLN A 31 -14.12 -4.62 -8.11
CA GLN A 31 -14.71 -3.51 -8.87
C GLN A 31 -13.86 -2.25 -8.71
N ILE A 32 -13.71 -1.48 -9.80
CA ILE A 32 -13.09 -0.15 -9.75
C ILE A 32 -14.16 0.87 -9.40
N PHE A 33 -14.07 1.44 -8.19
CA PHE A 33 -14.94 2.54 -7.74
C PHE A 33 -14.41 3.93 -8.13
N VAL A 34 -13.08 4.11 -8.10
CA VAL A 34 -12.43 5.42 -8.31
C VAL A 34 -11.20 5.25 -9.20
N LYS A 35 -11.02 6.15 -10.17
CA LYS A 35 -9.82 6.26 -11.00
C LYS A 35 -9.02 7.49 -10.59
N MET A 36 -7.86 7.30 -9.96
CA MET A 36 -7.00 8.41 -9.55
C MET A 36 -6.26 9.02 -10.74
N ARG A 37 -6.01 10.33 -10.68
CA ARG A 37 -5.11 11.02 -11.62
C ARG A 37 -3.65 10.68 -11.27
N SER A 38 -2.81 10.58 -12.28
CA SER A 38 -1.35 10.46 -12.08
C SER A 38 -0.76 11.77 -11.52
N GLY A 39 0.37 11.67 -10.81
CA GLY A 39 1.11 12.83 -10.30
C GLY A 39 0.87 13.20 -8.82
N GLY A 40 0.33 12.29 -8.01
CA GLY A 40 0.19 12.50 -6.56
C GLY A 40 1.53 12.65 -5.82
N ALA A 41 1.48 13.10 -4.55
CA ALA A 41 2.67 13.40 -3.73
C ALA A 41 3.68 12.25 -3.65
N SER A 42 3.21 11.00 -3.59
CA SER A 42 4.03 9.79 -3.57
C SER A 42 4.74 9.47 -4.89
N ASN A 43 4.20 9.95 -6.02
CA ASN A 43 4.71 9.69 -7.37
C ASN A 43 5.36 10.92 -8.01
N ARG A 44 5.55 12.00 -7.24
CA ARG A 44 6.12 13.26 -7.75
C ARG A 44 7.61 13.14 -8.11
N SER A 45 8.35 12.27 -7.44
CA SER A 45 9.77 12.05 -7.68
C SER A 45 10.18 10.61 -7.35
N LEU A 46 11.29 10.15 -7.94
CA LEU A 46 11.87 8.84 -7.61
C LEU A 46 12.25 8.74 -6.12
N LEU A 47 12.73 9.84 -5.53
CA LEU A 47 13.03 9.93 -4.10
C LEU A 47 11.78 9.70 -3.24
N ASN A 48 10.63 10.28 -3.61
CA ASN A 48 9.38 10.06 -2.87
C ASN A 48 8.89 8.62 -3.00
N ILE A 49 9.09 7.98 -4.16
CA ILE A 49 8.73 6.57 -4.34
C ILE A 49 9.60 5.69 -3.43
N ILE A 50 10.91 5.92 -3.39
CA ILE A 50 11.82 5.15 -2.52
C ILE A 50 11.45 5.38 -1.05
N ARG A 51 11.29 6.65 -0.63
CA ARG A 51 10.90 7.01 0.73
C ARG A 51 9.57 6.38 1.14
N GLN A 52 8.55 6.44 0.28
CA GLN A 52 7.26 5.82 0.56
C GLN A 52 7.39 4.31 0.78
N ASN A 53 8.17 3.59 -0.04
CA ASN A 53 8.35 2.15 0.15
C ASN A 53 9.07 1.84 1.46
N PHE A 54 10.03 2.66 1.86
CA PHE A 54 10.70 2.51 3.15
C PHE A 54 9.74 2.77 4.33
N GLU A 55 8.91 3.82 4.25
CA GLU A 55 7.89 4.11 5.26
C GLU A 55 6.84 2.97 5.36
N ILE A 56 6.38 2.44 4.22
CA ILE A 56 5.50 1.26 4.16
C ILE A 56 6.15 0.05 4.86
N TYR A 57 7.41 -0.24 4.56
CA TYR A 57 8.14 -1.33 5.20
C TYR A 57 8.22 -1.16 6.72
N GLN A 58 8.54 0.05 7.18
CA GLN A 58 8.59 0.38 8.60
C GLN A 58 7.22 0.24 9.27
N ALA A 59 6.13 0.62 8.61
CA ALA A 59 4.77 0.46 9.10
C ALA A 59 4.36 -1.02 9.28
N ILE A 60 4.74 -1.88 8.32
CA ILE A 60 4.54 -3.34 8.41
C ILE A 60 5.33 -3.93 9.59
N LYS A 61 6.62 -3.58 9.66
CA LYS A 61 7.53 -4.04 10.71
C LYS A 61 7.07 -3.61 12.10
N LYS A 62 6.54 -2.40 12.24
CA LYS A 62 6.00 -1.85 13.50
C LYS A 62 4.76 -2.63 14.00
N ASN A 63 3.96 -3.20 13.11
CA ASN A 63 2.64 -3.72 13.47
C ASN A 63 2.56 -5.25 13.69
N ASN A 64 3.57 -6.05 13.31
CA ASN A 64 3.90 -7.41 13.81
C ASN A 64 4.65 -8.28 12.78
N GLN A 65 4.89 -7.79 11.56
CA GLN A 65 5.38 -8.62 10.47
C GLN A 65 6.90 -8.51 10.32
N ARG A 66 7.62 -9.59 10.66
CA ARG A 66 9.03 -9.79 10.27
C ARG A 66 9.08 -10.14 8.78
N PHE A 67 8.97 -9.12 7.94
CA PHE A 67 9.17 -9.26 6.50
C PHE A 67 10.58 -8.82 6.12
N ASP A 68 11.16 -9.51 5.15
CA ASP A 68 12.37 -9.07 4.49
C ASP A 68 12.03 -7.96 3.48
N PHE A 69 12.85 -6.90 3.46
CA PHE A 69 12.62 -5.75 2.60
C PHE A 69 12.67 -6.12 1.11
N PHE A 70 13.60 -6.98 0.71
CA PHE A 70 13.72 -7.40 -0.69
C PHE A 70 12.49 -8.20 -1.10
N VAL A 71 12.07 -9.16 -0.27
CA VAL A 71 10.87 -9.96 -0.51
C VAL A 71 9.63 -9.06 -0.65
N PHE A 72 9.50 -8.03 0.19
CA PHE A 72 8.43 -7.03 0.07
C PHE A 72 8.48 -6.31 -1.29
N VAL A 73 9.64 -5.78 -1.70
CA VAL A 73 9.77 -5.04 -2.96
C VAL A 73 9.46 -5.93 -4.17
N PHE A 74 10.01 -7.15 -4.22
CA PHE A 74 9.79 -8.08 -5.33
C PHE A 74 8.33 -8.53 -5.41
N SER A 75 7.74 -8.94 -4.29
CA SER A 75 6.33 -9.38 -4.25
C SER A 75 5.37 -8.27 -4.66
N LYS A 76 5.62 -7.04 -4.20
CA LYS A 76 4.84 -5.86 -4.60
C LYS A 76 4.95 -5.60 -6.10
N LEU A 77 6.15 -5.67 -6.67
CA LEU A 77 6.37 -5.42 -8.10
C LEU A 77 5.64 -6.46 -8.96
N ILE A 78 5.76 -7.74 -8.62
CA ILE A 78 5.07 -8.85 -9.32
C ILE A 78 3.54 -8.66 -9.22
N SER A 79 3.03 -8.34 -8.03
CA SER A 79 1.59 -8.09 -7.82
C SER A 79 1.08 -6.93 -8.66
N ARG A 80 1.83 -5.82 -8.74
CA ARG A 80 1.50 -4.65 -9.56
C ARG A 80 1.51 -4.98 -11.06
N LEU A 81 2.51 -5.75 -11.53
CA LEU A 81 2.56 -6.20 -12.92
C LEU A 81 1.34 -7.07 -13.25
N ARG A 82 0.99 -8.02 -12.39
CA ARG A 82 -0.21 -8.85 -12.57
C ARG A 82 -1.49 -8.00 -12.62
N GLN A 83 -1.65 -7.02 -11.72
CA GLN A 83 -2.79 -6.10 -11.71
C GLN A 83 -2.88 -5.25 -13.00
N TYR A 84 -1.74 -5.00 -13.67
CA TYR A 84 -1.74 -4.29 -14.94
C TYR A 84 -2.39 -5.11 -16.07
N PHE A 85 -2.16 -6.42 -16.09
CA PHE A 85 -2.72 -7.34 -17.07
C PHE A 85 -4.13 -7.84 -16.71
N SER A 86 -4.45 -7.94 -15.42
CA SER A 86 -5.75 -8.42 -14.92
C SER A 86 -6.46 -7.31 -14.16
N LYS A 87 -7.31 -6.54 -14.85
CA LYS A 87 -8.09 -5.43 -14.26
C LYS A 87 -9.56 -5.83 -14.06
N PRO A 88 -10.15 -5.55 -12.89
CA PRO A 88 -11.58 -5.70 -12.67
C PRO A 88 -12.39 -4.70 -13.50
N SER A 89 -13.70 -4.93 -13.63
CA SER A 89 -14.62 -4.02 -14.31
C SER A 89 -14.74 -2.67 -13.59
N VAL A 90 -15.03 -1.63 -14.36
CA VAL A 90 -15.39 -0.31 -13.82
C VAL A 90 -16.85 -0.36 -13.40
N SER A 91 -17.18 0.13 -12.21
CA SER A 91 -18.57 0.33 -11.82
C SER A 91 -19.25 1.24 -12.82
N ALA A 92 -20.42 0.82 -13.32
CA ALA A 92 -21.34 1.72 -14.00
C ALA A 92 -21.80 2.83 -13.04
#